data_AF-A0A2L0A6I4-F1
#
_entry.id   AF-A0A2L0A6I4-F1
#
_cell.length_a   1.000
_cell.length_b   1.000
_cell.length_c   1.000
_cell.angle_alpha   90.00
_cell.angle_beta   90.00
_cell.angle_gamma   90.00
#
_symmetry.space_group_name_H-M   'P 1'
#
loop_
_entity.id
_entity.type
_entity.pdbx_description
1 polymer ?
#
loop_
_entity_poly.entity_id
_entity_poly.type
_entity_poly.pdbx_seq_one_letter_code
_entity_poly.pdbx_strand_id
1 'polypeptide(L)'
;MVMLAGVAAAVAALLSGTLPFRGGAENARASLAAECDHVDTSPSGQKAFATAEGFGRFARGGRGGIVIPVTTLSDTGEGSLRACAEASGPRTCVFRVSGTIAVDDWISVKHPYLTIAGQTSPGGIAIRIRNSPNAPMLVQTHDVVIRHLRLRPGPSTRSSDNVDTIQISGGAHDVILDHVSTSWPTDEGINIVGSGEKPSKCGETRDISVQWSILSEGLNRSNREPHSRGTYFGYGARDISFHHNLIASNVRRNPLINTRGQFDMVNNVIYNSQRYNGEFYTRFGAVAANVIGNVAILGPSSEKNSHLYLVNYFRDYPADFAIYLKDNVDLHRPANRGDERLVLEPGDWRYARSVPTGKLSLGTAAITGPGQAYRDVLAFAGATRPTRDAVDRRVANDVATCRGAIIDDPAQVGGWPTLAGPQPPADHDNDGMADEWEKAHGLSPADPADRNRGGKDGFTALEQYLGDLAGDNDPQRAAAGPDPDPTCGFAVAQAPPLPEVTIRAEPDSAAQGEQVRLVWQGRHIQSCKLEGKAVPESGTMPVYPLRATTYLILCTGAGGGDAMDSVVVRWRGLAVSEEPPPGKKKQSQPNGLKALYQ
;
A
#
# COMPACT_ATOMS: atom_id res chain seq x y z
N MET A 1 -41.24 36.89 -65.02
CA MET A 1 -40.42 38.13 -65.06
C MET A 1 -39.18 37.81 -64.22
N VAL A 2 -37.98 37.64 -64.83
CA VAL A 2 -37.02 38.68 -65.29
C VAL A 2 -36.02 38.99 -64.14
N MET A 3 -34.68 38.99 -64.27
CA MET A 3 -33.64 38.62 -65.29
C MET A 3 -32.27 38.58 -64.53
N LEU A 4 -31.10 38.03 -64.92
CA LEU A 4 -30.49 37.21 -65.99
C LEU A 4 -29.22 36.55 -65.33
N ALA A 5 -28.36 35.65 -65.84
CA ALA A 5 -28.16 34.97 -67.13
C ALA A 5 -27.82 33.45 -66.89
N GLY A 6 -26.82 32.71 -67.41
CA GLY A 6 -25.62 32.92 -68.26
C GLY A 6 -24.31 32.55 -67.52
N VAL A 7 -23.26 31.95 -68.11
CA VAL A 7 -23.00 31.48 -69.50
C VAL A 7 -22.25 30.12 -69.49
N ALA A 8 -22.35 29.38 -70.61
CA ALA A 8 -21.56 28.24 -71.12
C ALA A 8 -20.05 28.17 -70.79
N ALA A 9 -19.29 27.05 -70.98
CA ALA A 9 -19.60 25.64 -71.33
C ALA A 9 -18.36 24.72 -71.07
N ALA A 10 -18.42 23.46 -71.49
CA ALA A 10 -17.45 22.39 -71.21
C ALA A 10 -16.09 22.48 -71.95
N VAL A 11 -15.07 21.80 -71.38
CA VAL A 11 -14.08 20.93 -72.06
C VAL A 11 -13.48 19.96 -71.01
N ALA A 12 -12.88 18.85 -71.44
CA ALA A 12 -12.53 17.72 -70.58
C ALA A 12 -11.07 17.69 -70.05
N ALA A 13 -10.93 17.05 -68.89
CA ALA A 13 -9.79 16.27 -68.38
C ALA A 13 -8.33 16.77 -68.54
N LEU A 14 -7.66 16.95 -67.38
CA LEU A 14 -6.29 16.45 -67.15
C LEU A 14 -6.06 16.17 -65.66
N LEU A 15 -4.97 15.46 -65.32
CA LEU A 15 -4.76 14.81 -64.02
C LEU A 15 -4.04 15.68 -62.96
N SER A 16 -3.98 15.12 -61.74
CA SER A 16 -3.23 15.54 -60.54
C SER A 16 -3.88 16.64 -59.68
N GLY A 17 -4.04 16.35 -58.38
CA GLY A 17 -4.80 17.21 -57.45
C GLY A 17 -5.20 16.53 -56.14
N THR A 18 -4.36 15.63 -55.58
CA THR A 18 -4.63 14.99 -54.29
C THR A 18 -4.42 15.98 -53.13
N LEU A 19 -5.51 16.60 -52.65
CA LEU A 19 -5.51 17.32 -51.37
C LEU A 19 -5.52 16.32 -50.21
N PRO A 20 -4.49 16.26 -49.36
CA PRO A 20 -4.46 15.31 -48.24
C PRO A 20 -5.32 15.80 -47.08
N PHE A 21 -6.31 14.99 -46.68
CA PHE A 21 -7.01 15.16 -45.39
C PHE A 21 -6.09 14.73 -44.22
N ARG A 22 -5.04 15.52 -43.95
CA ARG A 22 -4.21 15.42 -42.73
C ARG A 22 -4.58 16.55 -41.77
N GLY A 23 -4.80 16.18 -40.50
CA GLY A 23 -5.20 17.12 -39.43
C GLY A 23 -6.03 16.44 -38.34
N GLY A 24 -7.06 15.67 -38.71
CA GLY A 24 -7.95 15.02 -37.72
C GLY A 24 -7.23 14.00 -36.83
N ALA A 25 -6.43 13.11 -37.41
CA ALA A 25 -5.75 12.04 -36.67
C ALA A 25 -4.54 12.51 -35.85
N GLU A 26 -3.88 13.60 -36.26
CA GLU A 26 -2.72 14.17 -35.55
C GLU A 26 -3.17 15.02 -34.36
N ASN A 27 -4.21 15.86 -34.52
CA ASN A 27 -4.78 16.62 -33.41
C ASN A 27 -5.40 15.70 -32.34
N ALA A 28 -6.10 14.62 -32.74
CA ALA A 28 -6.60 13.63 -31.79
C ALA A 28 -5.46 12.91 -31.05
N ARG A 29 -4.34 12.58 -31.71
CA ARG A 29 -3.18 11.97 -31.04
C ARG A 29 -2.47 12.95 -30.10
N ALA A 30 -2.42 14.24 -30.44
CA ALA A 30 -1.86 15.27 -29.57
C ALA A 30 -2.71 15.48 -28.31
N SER A 31 -4.04 15.54 -28.42
CA SER A 31 -4.92 15.64 -27.24
C SER A 31 -4.89 14.37 -26.38
N LEU A 32 -4.77 13.18 -26.99
CA LEU A 32 -4.71 11.92 -26.27
C LEU A 32 -3.40 11.70 -25.49
N ALA A 33 -2.30 12.38 -25.83
CA ALA A 33 -1.05 12.34 -25.07
C ALA A 33 -1.15 13.16 -23.76
N ALA A 34 -1.68 14.38 -23.84
CA ALA A 34 -1.84 15.30 -22.71
C ALA A 34 -2.74 14.79 -21.56
N GLU A 35 -3.49 13.70 -21.78
CA GLU A 35 -4.28 12.99 -20.75
C GLU A 35 -3.46 11.95 -19.95
N CYS A 36 -2.20 11.69 -20.31
CA CYS A 36 -1.28 10.79 -19.60
C CYS A 36 0.02 11.49 -19.15
N ASP A 37 0.31 12.69 -19.67
CA ASP A 37 1.52 13.45 -19.34
C ASP A 37 1.32 14.24 -18.04
N HIS A 38 1.91 13.76 -16.94
CA HIS A 38 1.97 14.48 -15.66
C HIS A 38 2.89 15.72 -15.79
N VAL A 39 2.29 16.86 -16.16
CA VAL A 39 2.96 18.17 -16.16
C VAL A 39 2.98 18.73 -14.74
N ASP A 40 4.04 18.39 -13.98
CA ASP A 40 4.20 18.92 -12.63
C ASP A 40 4.27 20.45 -12.67
N THR A 41 3.29 21.06 -12.01
CA THR A 41 3.13 22.50 -11.83
C THR A 41 3.01 22.86 -10.35
N SER A 42 3.16 21.88 -9.46
CA SER A 42 3.40 22.12 -8.04
C SER A 42 4.89 22.45 -7.81
N PRO A 43 5.26 23.05 -6.67
CA PRO A 43 6.64 22.99 -6.20
C PRO A 43 7.06 21.52 -6.04
N SER A 44 8.24 21.14 -6.56
CA SER A 44 8.68 19.75 -6.58
C SER A 44 8.71 19.15 -5.16
N GLY A 45 7.89 18.11 -4.93
CA GLY A 45 7.75 17.47 -3.63
C GLY A 45 6.66 18.04 -2.72
N GLN A 46 5.77 18.94 -3.20
CA GLN A 46 4.57 19.33 -2.46
C GLN A 46 3.68 18.10 -2.22
N LYS A 47 3.31 17.85 -0.96
CA LYS A 47 2.37 16.77 -0.61
C LYS A 47 0.95 17.05 -1.11
N ALA A 48 0.11 16.02 -1.20
CA ALA A 48 -1.33 16.12 -1.42
C ALA A 48 -2.04 16.88 -0.29
N PHE A 49 -1.62 16.65 0.95
CA PHE A 49 -2.03 17.33 2.18
C PHE A 49 -0.95 17.08 3.25
N ALA A 50 -0.93 17.84 4.36
CA ALA A 50 0.19 17.82 5.30
C ALA A 50 0.53 16.40 5.84
N THR A 51 -0.48 15.60 6.15
CA THR A 51 -0.34 14.22 6.67
C THR A 51 -0.31 13.13 5.58
N ALA A 52 -0.16 13.49 4.30
CA ALA A 52 -0.04 12.51 3.22
C ALA A 52 1.31 11.79 3.25
N GLU A 53 1.30 10.46 3.17
CA GLU A 53 2.50 9.61 3.14
C GLU A 53 2.34 8.47 2.13
N GLY A 54 3.36 7.59 2.05
CA GLY A 54 3.43 6.55 1.04
C GLY A 54 3.81 7.09 -0.36
N PHE A 55 3.73 6.26 -1.40
CA PHE A 55 4.13 6.67 -2.76
C PHE A 55 3.21 7.75 -3.35
N GLY A 56 1.89 7.58 -3.25
CA GLY A 56 0.89 8.54 -3.78
C GLY A 56 0.78 9.86 -3.01
N ARG A 57 1.67 10.12 -2.04
CA ARG A 57 1.67 11.34 -1.20
C ARG A 57 1.81 12.66 -1.96
N PHE A 58 2.24 12.63 -3.23
CA PHE A 58 2.46 13.82 -4.06
C PHE A 58 1.30 14.14 -5.01
N ALA A 59 0.24 13.32 -5.03
CA ALA A 59 -0.99 13.55 -5.78
C ALA A 59 -1.47 15.01 -5.62
N ARG A 60 -1.45 15.79 -6.71
CA ARG A 60 -1.83 17.21 -6.69
C ARG A 60 -3.30 17.42 -6.32
N GLY A 61 -4.17 16.48 -6.68
CA GLY A 61 -5.62 16.63 -6.53
C GLY A 61 -6.14 17.89 -7.24
N GLY A 62 -7.19 18.50 -6.70
CA GLY A 62 -7.82 19.71 -7.24
C GLY A 62 -7.04 21.03 -7.07
N ARG A 63 -5.77 21.01 -6.62
CA ARG A 63 -4.99 22.21 -6.26
C ARG A 63 -4.93 23.25 -7.38
N GLY A 64 -5.29 24.49 -7.04
CA GLY A 64 -5.34 25.63 -7.97
C GLY A 64 -6.59 25.65 -8.87
N GLY A 65 -7.57 24.78 -8.61
CA GLY A 65 -8.73 24.54 -9.48
C GLY A 65 -10.00 25.32 -9.12
N ILE A 66 -11.12 24.75 -9.56
CA ILE A 66 -12.47 25.16 -9.16
C ILE A 66 -13.01 24.26 -8.05
N VAL A 67 -13.94 24.76 -7.25
CA VAL A 67 -14.82 23.89 -6.45
C VAL A 67 -16.09 23.61 -7.25
N ILE A 68 -16.59 22.39 -7.13
CA ILE A 68 -17.92 22.00 -7.60
C ILE A 68 -18.68 21.45 -6.38
N PRO A 69 -19.68 22.19 -5.87
CA PRO A 69 -20.40 21.77 -4.67
C PRO A 69 -21.35 20.61 -4.98
N VAL A 70 -21.25 19.54 -4.20
CA VAL A 70 -22.20 18.42 -4.21
C VAL A 70 -23.37 18.78 -3.31
N THR A 71 -24.50 19.11 -3.92
CA THR A 71 -25.72 19.65 -3.30
C THR A 71 -26.91 18.69 -3.32
N THR A 72 -26.77 17.50 -3.92
CA THR A 72 -27.80 16.46 -3.93
C THR A 72 -27.25 15.05 -3.70
N LEU A 73 -28.11 14.15 -3.22
CA LEU A 73 -27.84 12.71 -3.12
C LEU A 73 -28.23 11.92 -4.39
N SER A 74 -28.71 12.61 -5.43
CA SER A 74 -28.91 12.02 -6.76
C SER A 74 -27.60 11.51 -7.36
N ASP A 75 -27.66 10.38 -8.06
CA ASP A 75 -26.52 9.81 -8.79
C ASP A 75 -26.07 10.72 -9.97
N THR A 76 -27.04 11.35 -10.64
CA THR A 76 -26.82 12.15 -11.84
C THR A 76 -27.48 13.52 -11.74
N GLY A 77 -27.10 14.43 -12.66
CA GLY A 77 -27.59 15.80 -12.71
C GLY A 77 -26.65 16.80 -12.03
N GLU A 78 -26.99 18.09 -12.14
CA GLU A 78 -26.27 19.18 -11.49
C GLU A 78 -26.23 18.99 -9.96
N GLY A 79 -25.10 19.33 -9.33
CA GLY A 79 -24.90 19.14 -7.89
C GLY A 79 -24.73 17.69 -7.43
N SER A 80 -24.73 16.69 -8.33
CA SER A 80 -24.39 15.30 -7.98
C SER A 80 -22.88 15.11 -7.78
N LEU A 81 -22.48 14.12 -6.98
CA LEU A 81 -21.06 13.75 -6.86
C LEU A 81 -20.47 13.34 -8.21
N ARG A 82 -21.25 12.67 -9.05
CA ARG A 82 -20.84 12.27 -10.40
C ARG A 82 -20.49 13.49 -11.26
N ALA A 83 -21.32 14.52 -11.26
CA ALA A 83 -21.08 15.75 -12.02
C ALA A 83 -19.77 16.44 -11.63
N CYS A 84 -19.33 16.36 -10.36
CA CYS A 84 -18.01 16.84 -9.96
C CYS A 84 -16.87 15.87 -10.33
N ALA A 85 -17.02 14.59 -9.96
CA ALA A 85 -15.95 13.60 -10.08
C ALA A 85 -15.59 13.29 -11.55
N GLU A 86 -16.58 13.32 -12.45
CA GLU A 86 -16.41 13.07 -13.88
C GLU A 86 -16.11 14.34 -14.70
N ALA A 87 -16.20 15.54 -14.11
CA ALA A 87 -15.81 16.80 -14.75
C ALA A 87 -14.33 16.82 -15.17
N SER A 88 -13.97 17.70 -16.11
CA SER A 88 -12.60 17.88 -16.60
C SER A 88 -11.90 19.09 -15.97
N GLY A 89 -10.56 19.07 -16.00
CA GLY A 89 -9.70 20.08 -15.37
C GLY A 89 -9.52 19.89 -13.85
N PRO A 90 -8.68 20.72 -13.20
CA PRO A 90 -8.48 20.68 -11.75
C PRO A 90 -9.75 21.07 -10.99
N ARG A 91 -10.29 20.16 -10.17
CA ARG A 91 -11.49 20.42 -9.35
C ARG A 91 -11.49 19.72 -7.99
N THR A 92 -12.20 20.32 -7.05
CA THR A 92 -12.46 19.77 -5.71
C THR A 92 -13.97 19.61 -5.50
N CYS A 93 -14.40 18.40 -5.09
CA CYS A 93 -15.78 18.11 -4.70
C CYS A 93 -15.97 18.39 -3.21
N VAL A 94 -16.77 19.41 -2.90
CA VAL A 94 -17.14 19.83 -1.55
C VAL A 94 -18.60 19.44 -1.29
N PHE A 95 -18.88 18.70 -0.22
CA PHE A 95 -20.22 18.18 0.07
C PHE A 95 -21.03 19.15 0.92
N ARG A 96 -22.03 19.78 0.30
CA ARG A 96 -23.04 20.61 1.00
C ARG A 96 -24.25 19.79 1.48
N VAL A 97 -24.17 18.45 1.39
CA VAL A 97 -25.18 17.48 1.86
C VAL A 97 -24.57 16.35 2.68
N SER A 98 -25.43 15.63 3.41
CA SER A 98 -25.10 14.42 4.18
C SER A 98 -26.06 13.30 3.77
N GLY A 99 -25.62 12.04 3.82
CA GLY A 99 -26.48 10.90 3.46
C GLY A 99 -25.78 9.82 2.63
N THR A 100 -26.59 9.04 1.92
CA THR A 100 -26.11 7.91 1.11
C THR A 100 -26.55 8.07 -0.34
N ILE A 101 -25.58 8.29 -1.23
CA ILE A 101 -25.77 8.32 -2.68
C ILE A 101 -25.96 6.87 -3.17
N ALA A 102 -27.00 6.61 -3.94
CA ALA A 102 -27.32 5.27 -4.46
C ALA A 102 -27.13 5.22 -5.98
N VAL A 103 -25.96 4.77 -6.44
CA VAL A 103 -25.54 4.82 -7.85
C VAL A 103 -26.04 3.63 -8.67
N ASP A 104 -26.31 3.86 -9.95
CA ASP A 104 -26.71 2.84 -10.92
C ASP A 104 -25.51 2.25 -11.69
N ASP A 105 -24.38 2.97 -11.79
CA ASP A 105 -23.13 2.53 -12.43
C ASP A 105 -21.88 3.20 -11.80
N TRP A 106 -20.66 2.76 -12.16
CA TRP A 106 -19.39 3.33 -11.69
C TRP A 106 -19.35 4.86 -11.81
N ILE A 107 -19.03 5.59 -10.73
CA ILE A 107 -18.53 6.97 -10.87
C ILE A 107 -17.13 6.91 -11.49
N SER A 108 -16.98 7.40 -12.72
CA SER A 108 -15.84 7.15 -13.61
C SER A 108 -14.82 8.30 -13.62
N VAL A 109 -13.91 8.31 -12.65
CA VAL A 109 -12.83 9.31 -12.53
C VAL A 109 -11.77 9.07 -13.62
N LYS A 110 -11.95 9.75 -14.76
CA LYS A 110 -11.08 9.65 -15.96
C LYS A 110 -10.29 10.93 -16.26
N HIS A 111 -10.67 12.06 -15.69
CA HIS A 111 -9.94 13.33 -15.81
C HIS A 111 -9.06 13.58 -14.57
N PRO A 112 -7.76 13.90 -14.74
CA PRO A 112 -6.81 14.03 -13.63
C PRO A 112 -7.06 15.30 -12.81
N TYR A 113 -6.32 15.47 -11.71
CA TYR A 113 -6.40 16.63 -10.80
C TYR A 113 -7.76 16.74 -10.08
N LEU A 114 -8.07 15.72 -9.26
CA LEU A 114 -9.33 15.63 -8.50
C LEU A 114 -9.08 15.52 -6.99
N THR A 115 -9.79 16.32 -6.20
CA THR A 115 -9.97 16.07 -4.76
C THR A 115 -11.44 15.77 -4.45
N ILE A 116 -11.74 14.61 -3.84
CA ILE A 116 -13.04 14.32 -3.23
C ILE A 116 -12.90 14.45 -1.71
N ALA A 117 -13.45 15.52 -1.14
CA ALA A 117 -13.24 15.92 0.26
C ALA A 117 -14.43 15.53 1.16
N GLY A 118 -14.59 14.24 1.47
CA GLY A 118 -15.71 13.71 2.26
C GLY A 118 -15.88 14.32 3.66
N GLN A 119 -14.82 14.92 4.23
CA GLN A 119 -14.85 15.61 5.52
C GLN A 119 -15.69 16.88 5.53
N THR A 120 -16.00 17.44 4.36
CA THR A 120 -16.86 18.64 4.23
C THR A 120 -18.35 18.33 4.45
N SER A 121 -18.76 17.06 4.35
CA SER A 121 -20.15 16.65 4.52
C SER A 121 -20.62 16.83 5.98
N PRO A 122 -21.66 17.64 6.28
CA PRO A 122 -22.02 18.03 7.65
C PRO A 122 -22.33 16.89 8.64
N GLY A 123 -22.80 15.74 8.13
CA GLY A 123 -23.09 14.51 8.87
C GLY A 123 -22.44 13.26 8.26
N GLY A 124 -21.53 13.45 7.31
CA GLY A 124 -20.87 12.38 6.56
C GLY A 124 -21.65 11.93 5.32
N ILE A 125 -20.88 11.43 4.35
CA ILE A 125 -21.38 10.95 3.06
C ILE A 125 -20.97 9.48 2.84
N ALA A 126 -21.87 8.71 2.24
CA ALA A 126 -21.65 7.34 1.79
C ALA A 126 -22.11 7.15 0.34
N ILE A 127 -21.54 6.14 -0.34
CA ILE A 127 -21.98 5.68 -1.66
C ILE A 127 -22.33 4.19 -1.58
N ARG A 128 -23.46 3.78 -2.14
CA ARG A 128 -23.84 2.38 -2.37
C ARG A 128 -24.32 2.18 -3.80
N ILE A 129 -24.39 0.93 -4.25
CA ILE A 129 -25.08 0.61 -5.52
C ILE A 129 -26.60 0.49 -5.31
N ARG A 130 -27.36 0.63 -6.40
CA ARG A 130 -28.82 0.45 -6.42
C ARG A 130 -29.22 -0.90 -7.04
N ASN A 131 -28.82 -1.15 -8.28
CA ASN A 131 -28.93 -2.44 -9.01
C ASN A 131 -27.81 -2.51 -10.07
N SER A 132 -26.61 -2.06 -9.71
CA SER A 132 -25.44 -2.16 -10.59
C SER A 132 -24.78 -3.53 -10.44
N PRO A 133 -24.23 -4.14 -11.50
CA PRO A 133 -23.30 -5.28 -11.37
C PRO A 133 -21.85 -4.81 -11.13
N ASN A 134 -21.64 -3.49 -11.05
CA ASN A 134 -20.34 -2.84 -11.01
C ASN A 134 -20.07 -2.22 -9.64
N ALA A 135 -18.81 -1.89 -9.34
CA ALA A 135 -18.46 -1.17 -8.12
C ALA A 135 -18.93 0.30 -8.14
N PRO A 136 -19.04 0.97 -6.97
CA PRO A 136 -19.46 2.37 -6.88
C PRO A 136 -18.54 3.38 -7.61
N MET A 137 -17.23 3.12 -7.71
CA MET A 137 -16.24 4.10 -8.15
C MET A 137 -15.04 3.47 -8.86
N LEU A 138 -14.61 4.11 -9.95
CA LEU A 138 -13.51 3.70 -10.82
C LEU A 138 -12.54 4.87 -11.02
N VAL A 139 -11.25 4.67 -10.71
CA VAL A 139 -10.18 5.65 -10.96
C VAL A 139 -9.28 5.14 -12.08
N GLN A 140 -9.19 5.89 -13.17
CA GLN A 140 -8.44 5.54 -14.39
C GLN A 140 -7.60 6.72 -14.90
N THR A 141 -7.05 7.51 -13.99
CA THR A 141 -6.35 8.77 -14.25
C THR A 141 -5.41 9.11 -13.09
N HIS A 142 -4.69 10.23 -13.18
CA HIS A 142 -3.67 10.62 -12.20
C HIS A 142 -4.06 11.84 -11.35
N ASP A 143 -3.27 12.11 -10.30
CA ASP A 143 -3.49 13.21 -9.35
C ASP A 143 -4.87 13.18 -8.69
N VAL A 144 -5.17 12.07 -8.00
CA VAL A 144 -6.49 11.84 -7.37
C VAL A 144 -6.36 11.67 -5.86
N VAL A 145 -7.04 12.56 -5.12
CA VAL A 145 -7.09 12.59 -3.66
C VAL A 145 -8.52 12.28 -3.21
N ILE A 146 -8.73 11.22 -2.42
CA ILE A 146 -10.05 10.85 -1.89
C ILE A 146 -9.94 10.73 -0.37
N ARG A 147 -10.70 11.57 0.36
CA ARG A 147 -10.63 11.65 1.84
C ARG A 147 -11.97 11.45 2.52
N HIS A 148 -11.98 10.75 3.65
CA HIS A 148 -13.15 10.58 4.54
C HIS A 148 -14.45 10.08 3.87
N LEU A 149 -14.33 9.38 2.75
CA LEU A 149 -15.43 8.83 1.96
C LEU A 149 -15.80 7.42 2.44
N ARG A 150 -17.09 7.13 2.58
CA ARG A 150 -17.61 5.78 2.86
C ARG A 150 -18.10 5.17 1.55
N LEU A 151 -17.60 4.01 1.18
CA LEU A 151 -18.08 3.23 0.05
C LEU A 151 -18.63 1.92 0.62
N ARG A 152 -19.92 1.65 0.41
CA ARG A 152 -20.59 0.45 0.93
C ARG A 152 -21.60 -0.08 -0.08
N PRO A 153 -21.17 -0.79 -1.15
CA PRO A 153 -22.05 -1.25 -2.21
C PRO A 153 -23.17 -2.15 -1.69
N GLY A 154 -22.85 -3.13 -0.83
CA GLY A 154 -23.71 -4.26 -0.54
C GLY A 154 -23.86 -5.20 -1.74
N PRO A 155 -24.73 -6.21 -1.64
CA PRO A 155 -24.95 -7.12 -2.75
C PRO A 155 -25.73 -6.44 -3.88
N SER A 156 -25.22 -6.60 -5.10
CA SER A 156 -26.01 -6.34 -6.30
C SER A 156 -27.16 -7.35 -6.39
N THR A 157 -28.36 -6.87 -6.73
CA THR A 157 -29.56 -7.72 -6.91
C THR A 157 -29.51 -8.64 -8.15
N ARG A 158 -28.35 -8.68 -8.80
CA ARG A 158 -27.92 -9.63 -9.83
C ARG A 158 -26.54 -10.13 -9.42
N SER A 159 -26.25 -11.42 -9.55
CA SER A 159 -24.90 -11.95 -9.33
C SER A 159 -23.89 -11.23 -10.22
N SER A 160 -22.72 -10.89 -9.67
CA SER A 160 -21.60 -10.29 -10.40
C SER A 160 -20.28 -10.59 -9.70
N ASP A 161 -19.27 -10.91 -10.49
CA ASP A 161 -17.91 -11.17 -10.02
C ASP A 161 -17.09 -9.90 -9.73
N ASN A 162 -17.65 -8.69 -9.89
CA ASN A 162 -16.86 -7.43 -9.91
C ASN A 162 -17.49 -6.28 -9.08
N VAL A 163 -18.29 -6.58 -8.05
CA VAL A 163 -18.78 -5.55 -7.11
C VAL A 163 -17.72 -5.30 -6.03
N ASP A 164 -16.64 -4.64 -6.46
CA ASP A 164 -15.67 -4.02 -5.57
C ASP A 164 -16.33 -2.87 -4.80
N THR A 165 -15.60 -2.31 -3.84
CA THR A 165 -15.98 -1.05 -3.18
C THR A 165 -15.39 0.17 -3.89
N ILE A 166 -14.16 0.05 -4.40
CA ILE A 166 -13.49 1.00 -5.30
C ILE A 166 -12.39 0.28 -6.09
N GLN A 167 -12.23 0.62 -7.37
CA GLN A 167 -11.15 0.12 -8.21
C GLN A 167 -10.26 1.26 -8.74
N ILE A 168 -8.94 1.06 -8.70
CA ILE A 168 -7.93 1.92 -9.33
C ILE A 168 -7.23 1.11 -10.42
N SER A 169 -7.32 1.55 -11.68
CA SER A 169 -6.86 0.77 -12.84
C SER A 169 -6.41 1.63 -14.03
N GLY A 170 -6.10 1.00 -15.17
CA GLY A 170 -5.91 1.67 -16.46
C GLY A 170 -4.62 2.48 -16.65
N GLY A 171 -3.71 2.47 -15.67
CA GLY A 171 -2.54 3.36 -15.63
C GLY A 171 -2.70 4.59 -14.75
N ALA A 172 -3.70 4.58 -13.85
CA ALA A 172 -3.82 5.58 -12.79
C ALA A 172 -2.54 5.66 -11.92
N HIS A 173 -2.11 6.88 -11.59
CA HIS A 173 -0.89 7.11 -10.81
C HIS A 173 -0.97 8.37 -9.97
N ASP A 174 -0.15 8.49 -8.93
CA ASP A 174 -0.23 9.59 -7.97
C ASP A 174 -1.65 9.70 -7.40
N VAL A 175 -2.08 8.61 -6.74
CA VAL A 175 -3.42 8.47 -6.14
C VAL A 175 -3.30 8.21 -4.65
N ILE A 176 -4.10 8.92 -3.84
CA ILE A 176 -4.15 8.71 -2.39
C ILE A 176 -5.59 8.53 -1.89
N LEU A 177 -5.82 7.40 -1.24
CA LEU A 177 -7.01 7.12 -0.44
C LEU A 177 -6.62 7.31 1.03
N ASP A 178 -7.21 8.28 1.71
CA ASP A 178 -6.95 8.60 3.11
C ASP A 178 -8.26 8.60 3.91
N HIS A 179 -8.28 7.91 5.05
CA HIS A 179 -9.48 7.82 5.89
C HIS A 179 -10.74 7.34 5.13
N VAL A 180 -10.61 6.46 4.13
CA VAL A 180 -11.78 5.86 3.49
C VAL A 180 -12.30 4.68 4.30
N SER A 181 -13.61 4.42 4.27
CA SER A 181 -14.21 3.23 4.86
C SER A 181 -14.88 2.39 3.77
N THR A 182 -14.43 1.16 3.59
CA THR A 182 -15.06 0.16 2.72
C THR A 182 -15.75 -0.92 3.56
N SER A 183 -17.01 -1.20 3.23
CA SER A 183 -17.76 -2.32 3.81
C SER A 183 -18.64 -3.01 2.77
N TRP A 184 -18.82 -4.31 2.91
CA TRP A 184 -19.83 -5.09 2.16
C TRP A 184 -19.70 -5.14 0.61
N PRO A 185 -18.52 -5.23 -0.01
CA PRO A 185 -18.39 -5.69 -1.40
C PRO A 185 -18.83 -7.16 -1.57
N THR A 186 -19.09 -7.59 -2.80
CA THR A 186 -19.17 -9.03 -3.17
C THR A 186 -17.99 -9.49 -4.02
N ASP A 187 -17.00 -8.62 -4.26
CA ASP A 187 -15.62 -9.01 -4.58
C ASP A 187 -14.64 -8.25 -3.66
N GLU A 188 -13.93 -7.21 -4.11
CA GLU A 188 -12.88 -6.54 -3.31
C GLU A 188 -13.32 -5.35 -2.41
N GLY A 189 -12.71 -5.23 -1.23
CA GLY A 189 -12.70 -3.98 -0.46
C GLY A 189 -12.01 -2.84 -1.20
N ILE A 190 -10.73 -3.01 -1.56
CA ILE A 190 -10.00 -2.07 -2.44
C ILE A 190 -9.24 -2.86 -3.50
N ASN A 191 -9.49 -2.55 -4.77
CA ASN A 191 -8.88 -3.23 -5.92
C ASN A 191 -7.92 -2.28 -6.66
N ILE A 192 -6.63 -2.63 -6.76
CA ILE A 192 -5.60 -1.84 -7.45
C ILE A 192 -4.90 -2.72 -8.47
N VAL A 193 -5.13 -2.44 -9.76
CA VAL A 193 -4.68 -3.31 -10.85
C VAL A 193 -3.93 -2.55 -11.93
N GLY A 194 -2.77 -3.09 -12.32
CA GLY A 194 -2.02 -2.65 -13.49
C GLY A 194 -2.67 -3.16 -14.78
N SER A 195 -1.91 -3.16 -15.87
CA SER A 195 -2.38 -3.61 -17.18
C SER A 195 -2.00 -5.06 -17.50
N GLY A 196 -1.27 -5.72 -16.60
CA GLY A 196 -0.94 -7.14 -16.61
C GLY A 196 0.13 -7.47 -17.65
N GLU A 197 -0.31 -8.08 -18.74
CA GLU A 197 0.49 -8.34 -19.96
C GLU A 197 0.08 -7.43 -21.13
N LYS A 198 -1.01 -6.68 -20.99
CA LYS A 198 -1.52 -5.78 -22.04
C LYS A 198 -0.90 -4.39 -21.83
N PRO A 199 -0.47 -3.68 -22.88
CA PRO A 199 -0.07 -2.29 -22.74
C PRO A 199 -1.29 -1.40 -22.44
N SER A 200 -1.23 -0.65 -21.34
CA SER A 200 -2.16 0.44 -21.00
C SER A 200 -1.77 1.76 -21.67
N LYS A 201 -2.72 2.69 -21.75
CA LYS A 201 -2.52 4.01 -22.36
C LYS A 201 -1.50 4.87 -21.61
N CYS A 202 -1.59 4.93 -20.28
CA CYS A 202 -0.73 5.78 -19.44
C CYS A 202 0.36 5.00 -18.68
N GLY A 203 0.75 3.82 -19.18
CA GLY A 203 1.68 2.91 -18.51
C GLY A 203 1.05 2.20 -17.30
N GLU A 204 1.87 1.47 -16.52
CA GLU A 204 1.37 0.70 -15.39
C GLU A 204 0.80 1.58 -14.28
N THR A 205 -0.29 1.10 -13.66
CA THR A 205 -0.92 1.67 -12.46
C THR A 205 0.09 1.65 -11.31
N ARG A 206 0.37 2.79 -10.67
CA ARG A 206 1.55 2.93 -9.80
C ARG A 206 1.48 4.11 -8.85
N ASP A 207 2.41 4.19 -7.91
CA ASP A 207 2.59 5.37 -7.06
C ASP A 207 1.31 5.72 -6.28
N ILE A 208 0.82 4.73 -5.50
CA ILE A 208 -0.48 4.79 -4.81
C ILE A 208 -0.31 4.65 -3.30
N SER A 209 -1.04 5.46 -2.55
CA SER A 209 -1.15 5.35 -1.09
C SER A 209 -2.57 5.01 -0.66
N VAL A 210 -2.71 4.03 0.23
CA VAL A 210 -3.93 3.76 1.00
C VAL A 210 -3.55 3.85 2.47
N GLN A 211 -3.99 4.93 3.11
CA GLN A 211 -3.62 5.27 4.47
C GLN A 211 -4.83 5.47 5.39
N TRP A 212 -4.66 5.14 6.68
CA TRP A 212 -5.64 5.43 7.74
C TRP A 212 -7.06 4.95 7.42
N SER A 213 -7.25 3.86 6.68
CA SER A 213 -8.55 3.45 6.12
C SER A 213 -9.11 2.17 6.76
N ILE A 214 -10.43 1.97 6.72
CA ILE A 214 -11.10 0.73 7.17
C ILE A 214 -11.51 -0.09 5.94
N LEU A 215 -11.19 -1.39 5.96
CA LEU A 215 -11.58 -2.37 4.95
C LEU A 215 -12.24 -3.56 5.66
N SER A 216 -13.57 -3.66 5.53
CA SER A 216 -14.37 -4.49 6.44
C SER A 216 -15.41 -5.36 5.74
N GLU A 217 -15.66 -6.55 6.31
CA GLU A 217 -16.88 -7.32 6.08
C GLU A 217 -17.23 -7.52 4.59
N GLY A 218 -16.26 -7.90 3.75
CA GLY A 218 -16.53 -8.41 2.40
C GLY A 218 -17.52 -9.58 2.51
N LEU A 219 -18.61 -9.52 1.75
CA LEU A 219 -19.72 -10.45 1.91
C LEU A 219 -19.37 -11.83 1.36
N ASN A 220 -19.65 -12.88 2.13
CA ASN A 220 -19.18 -14.21 1.81
C ASN A 220 -20.13 -14.96 0.87
N ARG A 221 -21.37 -15.27 1.29
CA ARG A 221 -22.35 -16.07 0.52
C ARG A 221 -23.58 -15.27 0.12
N SER A 222 -23.36 -14.06 -0.42
CA SER A 222 -24.43 -13.08 -0.65
C SER A 222 -25.26 -13.36 -1.91
N ASN A 223 -24.69 -13.11 -3.08
CA ASN A 223 -25.35 -13.24 -4.40
C ASN A 223 -24.57 -14.15 -5.38
N ARG A 224 -23.47 -14.75 -4.91
CA ARG A 224 -22.55 -15.63 -5.66
C ARG A 224 -21.93 -16.67 -4.72
N GLU A 225 -20.92 -17.39 -5.18
CA GLU A 225 -20.16 -18.36 -4.38
C GLU A 225 -19.28 -17.68 -3.30
N PRO A 226 -18.70 -18.40 -2.31
CA PRO A 226 -17.96 -17.82 -1.18
C PRO A 226 -16.80 -16.83 -1.53
N HIS A 227 -17.11 -15.53 -1.62
CA HIS A 227 -16.22 -14.51 -2.19
C HIS A 227 -15.87 -13.29 -1.31
N SER A 228 -15.87 -13.44 0.01
CA SER A 228 -15.38 -12.39 0.92
C SER A 228 -13.87 -12.10 0.76
N ARG A 229 -13.49 -10.86 0.38
CA ARG A 229 -12.09 -10.41 0.17
C ARG A 229 -11.85 -9.01 0.77
N GLY A 230 -10.64 -8.77 1.30
CA GLY A 230 -10.21 -7.44 1.77
C GLY A 230 -9.67 -6.55 0.63
N THR A 231 -8.66 -7.01 -0.11
CA THR A 231 -8.03 -6.25 -1.21
C THR A 231 -7.65 -7.12 -2.40
N TYR A 232 -7.26 -6.49 -3.50
CA TYR A 232 -6.43 -7.13 -4.52
C TYR A 232 -5.47 -6.10 -5.08
N PHE A 233 -4.17 -6.32 -4.88
CA PHE A 233 -3.12 -5.46 -5.44
C PHE A 233 -2.34 -6.27 -6.46
N GLY A 234 -2.51 -6.03 -7.75
CA GLY A 234 -1.91 -6.92 -8.76
C GLY A 234 -1.99 -6.47 -10.22
N TYR A 235 -2.01 -7.44 -11.14
CA TYR A 235 -1.88 -7.24 -12.59
C TYR A 235 -0.74 -6.30 -12.96
N GLY A 236 0.41 -6.39 -12.28
CA GLY A 236 1.57 -5.54 -12.58
C GLY A 236 1.51 -4.12 -12.02
N ALA A 237 0.49 -3.76 -11.23
CA ALA A 237 0.51 -2.54 -10.42
C ALA A 237 1.76 -2.52 -9.53
N ARG A 238 2.34 -1.34 -9.28
CA ARG A 238 3.63 -1.21 -8.59
C ARG A 238 3.73 -0.03 -7.64
N ASP A 239 4.70 -0.09 -6.74
CA ASP A 239 5.10 1.03 -5.90
C ASP A 239 3.91 1.58 -5.10
N ILE A 240 3.37 0.69 -4.26
CA ILE A 240 2.15 0.90 -3.46
C ILE A 240 2.52 0.98 -1.97
N SER A 241 1.85 1.89 -1.25
CA SER A 241 1.92 2.02 0.20
C SER A 241 0.57 1.73 0.82
N PHE A 242 0.55 0.80 1.76
CA PHE A 242 -0.65 0.34 2.47
C PHE A 242 -0.34 0.43 3.97
N HIS A 243 -0.74 1.52 4.62
CA HIS A 243 -0.34 1.78 6.01
C HIS A 243 -1.43 2.32 6.93
N HIS A 244 -1.32 1.98 8.22
CA HIS A 244 -2.26 2.41 9.25
C HIS A 244 -3.73 2.06 8.94
N ASN A 245 -3.97 1.00 8.18
CA ASN A 245 -5.32 0.55 7.83
C ASN A 245 -5.82 -0.52 8.81
N LEU A 246 -7.14 -0.62 8.97
CA LEU A 246 -7.83 -1.71 9.66
C LEU A 246 -8.48 -2.64 8.62
N ILE A 247 -8.05 -3.90 8.57
CA ILE A 247 -8.61 -4.92 7.69
C ILE A 247 -9.33 -5.95 8.58
N ALA A 248 -10.65 -6.04 8.50
CA ALA A 248 -11.46 -6.74 9.50
C ALA A 248 -12.52 -7.68 8.91
N SER A 249 -12.58 -8.92 9.41
CA SER A 249 -13.65 -9.89 9.15
C SER A 249 -13.89 -10.20 7.65
N ASN A 250 -12.81 -10.44 6.89
CA ASN A 250 -12.90 -11.01 5.54
C ASN A 250 -12.30 -12.43 5.48
N VAL A 251 -12.78 -13.28 4.57
CA VAL A 251 -12.29 -14.67 4.47
C VAL A 251 -10.81 -14.74 4.05
N ARG A 252 -10.40 -13.92 3.07
CA ARG A 252 -9.06 -13.88 2.48
C ARG A 252 -8.67 -12.50 1.94
N ARG A 253 -7.47 -12.38 1.37
CA ARG A 253 -6.86 -11.19 0.79
C ARG A 253 -6.83 -10.00 1.76
N ASN A 254 -6.07 -10.10 2.85
CA ASN A 254 -6.09 -9.13 3.96
C ASN A 254 -4.79 -8.31 4.19
N PRO A 255 -3.85 -8.16 3.23
CA PRO A 255 -4.12 -7.96 1.80
C PRO A 255 -3.80 -9.18 0.91
N LEU A 256 -4.09 -9.06 -0.39
CA LEU A 256 -3.40 -9.83 -1.44
C LEU A 256 -2.44 -8.91 -2.19
N ILE A 257 -1.18 -9.36 -2.31
CA ILE A 257 -0.09 -8.66 -3.01
C ILE A 257 0.43 -9.53 -4.13
N ASN A 258 0.30 -9.05 -5.38
CA ASN A 258 0.67 -9.70 -6.64
C ASN A 258 1.21 -8.66 -7.64
N THR A 259 1.95 -7.69 -7.09
CA THR A 259 2.41 -6.45 -7.71
C THR A 259 3.72 -6.63 -8.50
N ARG A 260 4.27 -5.53 -8.99
CA ARG A 260 5.70 -5.38 -9.33
C ARG A 260 6.32 -4.34 -8.40
N GLY A 261 7.65 -4.26 -8.37
CA GLY A 261 8.34 -3.18 -7.65
C GLY A 261 8.16 -3.26 -6.13
N GLN A 262 8.17 -2.10 -5.48
CA GLN A 262 8.13 -2.01 -4.01
C GLN A 262 6.68 -2.07 -3.49
N PHE A 263 6.48 -2.73 -2.34
CA PHE A 263 5.22 -2.69 -1.60
C PHE A 263 5.48 -2.45 -0.12
N ASP A 264 5.03 -1.30 0.40
CA ASP A 264 5.25 -0.92 1.81
C ASP A 264 3.97 -1.14 2.61
N MET A 265 3.96 -2.22 3.39
CA MET A 265 2.89 -2.65 4.29
C MET A 265 3.26 -2.28 5.72
N VAL A 266 2.78 -1.13 6.22
CA VAL A 266 3.30 -0.54 7.47
C VAL A 266 2.20 -0.26 8.50
N ASN A 267 2.35 -0.75 9.73
CA ASN A 267 1.46 -0.43 10.86
C ASN A 267 -0.05 -0.69 10.63
N ASN A 268 -0.40 -1.67 9.81
CA ASN A 268 -1.80 -2.08 9.63
C ASN A 268 -2.25 -3.03 10.76
N VAL A 269 -3.54 -3.03 11.07
CA VAL A 269 -4.21 -4.02 11.93
C VAL A 269 -5.06 -4.94 11.07
N ILE A 270 -4.84 -6.24 11.19
CA ILE A 270 -5.57 -7.29 10.50
C ILE A 270 -6.30 -8.11 11.56
N TYR A 271 -7.62 -8.27 11.42
CA TYR A 271 -8.47 -8.88 12.43
C TYR A 271 -9.47 -9.87 11.83
N ASN A 272 -9.64 -11.01 12.49
CA ASN A 272 -10.70 -11.98 12.18
C ASN A 272 -10.67 -12.53 10.74
N SER A 273 -9.50 -12.53 10.11
CA SER A 273 -9.26 -13.22 8.84
C SER A 273 -9.63 -14.69 8.97
N GLN A 274 -10.39 -15.27 8.04
CA GLN A 274 -10.70 -16.71 8.12
C GLN A 274 -9.46 -17.55 7.85
N ARG A 275 -8.79 -17.31 6.70
CA ARG A 275 -7.77 -18.22 6.17
C ARG A 275 -6.35 -17.69 6.11
N TYR A 276 -6.17 -16.44 5.69
CA TYR A 276 -4.85 -15.83 5.55
C TYR A 276 -4.93 -14.36 5.96
N ASN A 277 -3.93 -13.91 6.71
CA ASN A 277 -3.76 -12.51 7.09
C ASN A 277 -3.09 -11.71 5.96
N GLY A 278 -2.20 -12.33 5.18
CA GLY A 278 -1.65 -11.75 3.96
C GLY A 278 -1.29 -12.83 2.95
N GLU A 279 -1.74 -12.68 1.69
CA GLU A 279 -1.44 -13.59 0.58
C GLU A 279 -0.47 -12.92 -0.40
N PHE A 280 0.73 -13.46 -0.56
CA PHE A 280 1.78 -12.91 -1.43
C PHE A 280 1.99 -13.81 -2.66
N TYR A 281 2.04 -13.20 -3.84
CA TYR A 281 2.18 -13.84 -5.15
C TYR A 281 3.17 -13.09 -6.03
N THR A 282 3.80 -13.78 -6.97
CA THR A 282 4.73 -13.22 -7.96
C THR A 282 4.27 -13.49 -9.41
N ARG A 283 2.96 -13.69 -9.62
CA ARG A 283 2.39 -14.12 -10.91
C ARG A 283 2.59 -13.10 -12.04
N PHE A 284 2.71 -11.81 -11.71
CA PHE A 284 2.91 -10.74 -12.69
C PHE A 284 4.32 -10.15 -12.70
N GLY A 285 5.24 -10.62 -11.86
CA GLY A 285 6.63 -10.16 -11.80
C GLY A 285 7.23 -10.25 -10.40
N ALA A 286 8.39 -9.61 -10.24
CA ALA A 286 9.11 -9.61 -8.97
C ALA A 286 8.46 -8.68 -7.94
N VAL A 287 8.29 -9.17 -6.71
CA VAL A 287 7.72 -8.44 -5.56
C VAL A 287 8.80 -8.18 -4.52
N ALA A 288 8.93 -6.90 -4.12
CA ALA A 288 9.93 -6.41 -3.18
C ALA A 288 9.24 -5.74 -1.96
N ALA A 289 8.71 -6.53 -1.03
CA ALA A 289 7.87 -6.04 0.05
C ALA A 289 8.63 -5.59 1.31
N ASN A 290 8.20 -4.49 1.94
CA ASN A 290 8.57 -4.11 3.30
C ASN A 290 7.34 -4.26 4.20
N VAL A 291 7.35 -5.23 5.11
CA VAL A 291 6.27 -5.48 6.06
C VAL A 291 6.76 -5.08 7.45
N ILE A 292 6.28 -3.94 7.98
CA ILE A 292 6.83 -3.31 9.19
C ILE A 292 5.74 -2.96 10.20
N GLY A 293 5.90 -3.37 11.46
CA GLY A 293 5.08 -2.91 12.59
C GLY A 293 3.58 -3.25 12.53
N ASN A 294 3.19 -4.24 11.71
CA ASN A 294 1.80 -4.67 11.55
C ASN A 294 1.37 -5.60 12.68
N VAL A 295 0.05 -5.75 12.84
CA VAL A 295 -0.59 -6.57 13.89
C VAL A 295 -1.64 -7.46 13.24
N ALA A 296 -1.48 -8.79 13.31
CA ALA A 296 -2.54 -9.73 12.94
C ALA A 296 -3.15 -10.39 14.20
N ILE A 297 -4.48 -10.43 14.27
CA ILE A 297 -5.24 -10.82 15.46
C ILE A 297 -6.34 -11.82 15.08
N LEU A 298 -6.40 -12.95 15.79
CA LEU A 298 -7.46 -13.93 15.63
C LEU A 298 -8.83 -13.38 16.07
N GLY A 299 -9.88 -13.74 15.36
CA GLY A 299 -11.26 -13.44 15.77
C GLY A 299 -12.17 -14.69 15.75
N PRO A 300 -13.47 -14.55 16.09
CA PRO A 300 -14.41 -15.67 16.13
C PRO A 300 -14.47 -16.51 14.85
N SER A 301 -14.31 -15.90 13.68
CA SER A 301 -14.39 -16.54 12.36
C SER A 301 -13.06 -17.07 11.80
N SER A 302 -11.92 -16.77 12.43
CA SER A 302 -10.60 -17.30 12.04
C SER A 302 -10.51 -18.83 12.15
N GLU A 303 -9.84 -19.50 11.20
CA GLU A 303 -9.46 -20.92 11.33
C GLU A 303 -8.32 -21.04 12.36
N LYS A 304 -8.54 -21.61 13.55
CA LYS A 304 -7.52 -21.71 14.64
C LYS A 304 -6.47 -22.80 14.37
N ASN A 305 -5.78 -22.70 13.25
CA ASN A 305 -4.73 -23.61 12.80
C ASN A 305 -3.36 -22.90 12.71
N SER A 306 -2.29 -23.69 12.50
CA SER A 306 -0.90 -23.22 12.48
C SER A 306 -0.47 -22.51 11.18
N HIS A 307 -1.39 -22.22 10.25
CA HIS A 307 -1.12 -21.58 8.95
C HIS A 307 -1.58 -20.12 8.87
N LEU A 308 -2.11 -19.53 9.95
CA LEU A 308 -2.50 -18.10 9.98
C LEU A 308 -1.30 -17.15 10.22
N TYR A 309 -0.24 -17.27 9.42
CA TYR A 309 0.87 -16.31 9.41
C TYR A 309 0.39 -14.95 8.86
N LEU A 310 1.04 -13.85 9.27
CA LEU A 310 0.90 -12.54 8.63
C LEU A 310 1.26 -12.59 7.13
N VAL A 311 2.28 -13.37 6.77
CA VAL A 311 2.82 -13.49 5.41
C VAL A 311 2.80 -14.96 4.96
N ASN A 312 2.00 -15.25 3.93
CA ASN A 312 1.87 -16.57 3.31
C ASN A 312 2.26 -16.43 1.83
N TYR A 313 3.24 -17.21 1.34
CA TYR A 313 3.81 -17.02 -0.01
C TYR A 313 3.42 -18.13 -0.98
N PHE A 314 2.62 -17.78 -1.97
CA PHE A 314 2.07 -18.71 -2.96
C PHE A 314 2.90 -18.69 -4.23
N ARG A 315 3.80 -19.66 -4.34
CA ARG A 315 4.79 -19.78 -5.41
C ARG A 315 4.22 -20.35 -6.72
N ASP A 316 3.21 -19.67 -7.27
CA ASP A 316 2.51 -20.07 -8.49
C ASP A 316 3.30 -19.79 -9.78
N TYR A 317 4.35 -18.95 -9.71
CA TYR A 317 5.11 -18.50 -10.87
C TYR A 317 6.61 -18.33 -10.54
N PRO A 318 7.54 -18.63 -11.47
CA PRO A 318 8.98 -18.51 -11.23
C PRO A 318 9.48 -17.07 -11.43
N ALA A 319 9.09 -16.15 -10.54
CA ALA A 319 9.65 -14.80 -10.44
C ALA A 319 10.19 -14.52 -9.02
N ASP A 320 11.04 -13.48 -8.91
CA ASP A 320 11.75 -13.17 -7.68
C ASP A 320 10.85 -12.64 -6.56
N PHE A 321 11.10 -13.10 -5.35
CA PHE A 321 10.48 -12.61 -4.13
C PHE A 321 11.56 -12.13 -3.15
N ALA A 322 11.36 -10.94 -2.59
CA ALA A 322 12.18 -10.40 -1.51
C ALA A 322 11.26 -9.70 -0.51
N ILE A 323 11.48 -9.97 0.78
CA ILE A 323 10.69 -9.38 1.84
C ILE A 323 11.58 -8.89 2.99
N TYR A 324 11.36 -7.65 3.43
CA TYR A 324 11.88 -7.14 4.70
C TYR A 324 10.80 -7.29 5.76
N LEU A 325 11.16 -7.85 6.91
CA LEU A 325 10.28 -8.07 8.06
C LEU A 325 10.86 -7.34 9.26
N LYS A 326 10.05 -6.52 9.94
CA LYS A 326 10.45 -5.85 11.18
C LYS A 326 9.27 -5.47 12.07
N ASP A 327 9.39 -5.69 13.37
CA ASP A 327 8.47 -5.24 14.42
C ASP A 327 7.01 -5.74 14.28
N ASN A 328 6.76 -6.78 13.47
CA ASN A 328 5.40 -7.29 13.24
C ASN A 328 4.97 -8.28 14.34
N VAL A 329 3.70 -8.29 14.73
CA VAL A 329 3.15 -9.32 15.63
C VAL A 329 1.96 -10.04 15.01
N ASP A 330 1.92 -11.35 15.23
CA ASP A 330 0.81 -12.23 14.85
C ASP A 330 0.72 -13.41 15.84
N LEU A 331 -0.03 -14.44 15.48
CA LEU A 331 -0.14 -15.69 16.24
C LEU A 331 1.22 -16.35 16.56
N HIS A 332 2.17 -16.27 15.63
CA HIS A 332 3.46 -16.97 15.68
C HIS A 332 4.57 -16.10 16.28
N ARG A 333 4.46 -14.78 16.17
CA ARG A 333 5.25 -13.77 16.90
C ARG A 333 4.36 -12.93 17.83
N PRO A 334 3.79 -13.50 18.92
CA PRO A 334 2.72 -12.86 19.72
C PRO A 334 3.18 -11.71 20.64
N ALA A 335 4.44 -11.30 20.56
CA ALA A 335 4.99 -10.14 21.26
C ALA A 335 6.17 -9.59 20.44
N ASN A 336 6.48 -8.29 20.56
CA ASN A 336 7.53 -7.68 19.74
C ASN A 336 8.96 -8.04 20.21
N ARG A 337 9.37 -9.29 19.98
CA ARG A 337 10.67 -9.88 20.35
C ARG A 337 10.89 -11.20 19.60
N GLY A 338 12.15 -11.62 19.49
CA GLY A 338 12.53 -12.85 18.79
C GLY A 338 12.80 -12.62 17.30
N ASP A 339 12.78 -13.68 16.51
CA ASP A 339 13.09 -13.62 15.08
C ASP A 339 11.94 -12.97 14.30
N GLU A 340 12.22 -11.97 13.46
CA GLU A 340 11.23 -11.30 12.61
C GLU A 340 10.58 -12.26 11.60
N ARG A 341 11.27 -13.35 11.24
CA ARG A 341 10.78 -14.35 10.28
C ARG A 341 9.64 -15.21 10.82
N LEU A 342 9.36 -15.19 12.13
CA LEU A 342 8.25 -15.92 12.74
C LEU A 342 6.88 -15.60 12.10
N VAL A 343 6.70 -14.39 11.54
CA VAL A 343 5.45 -13.95 10.90
C VAL A 343 5.31 -14.38 9.42
N LEU A 344 6.26 -15.17 8.92
CA LEU A 344 6.35 -15.71 7.57
C LEU A 344 6.43 -17.24 7.63
N GLU A 345 5.73 -17.92 6.73
CA GLU A 345 5.79 -19.38 6.61
C GLU A 345 7.26 -19.89 6.59
N PRO A 346 7.65 -20.81 7.48
CA PRO A 346 9.04 -21.27 7.63
C PRO A 346 9.70 -21.65 6.31
N GLY A 347 8.94 -22.30 5.42
CA GLY A 347 9.36 -22.75 4.09
C GLY A 347 9.96 -21.67 3.19
N ASP A 348 9.74 -20.40 3.49
CA ASP A 348 10.08 -19.25 2.64
C ASP A 348 11.00 -18.21 3.31
N TRP A 349 11.51 -18.53 4.50
CA TRP A 349 12.49 -17.72 5.25
C TRP A 349 13.73 -17.28 4.46
N ARG A 350 14.13 -18.01 3.42
CA ARG A 350 15.21 -17.66 2.48
C ARG A 350 14.98 -16.37 1.67
N TYR A 351 13.74 -15.89 1.59
CA TYR A 351 13.39 -14.64 0.90
C TYR A 351 13.46 -13.41 1.82
N ALA A 352 13.56 -13.63 3.14
CA ALA A 352 13.72 -12.56 4.12
C ALA A 352 15.05 -11.83 3.96
N ARG A 353 15.03 -10.50 4.08
CA ARG A 353 16.19 -9.61 3.98
C ARG A 353 16.45 -8.93 5.32
N SER A 354 17.72 -8.65 5.61
CA SER A 354 18.15 -7.94 6.84
C SER A 354 18.04 -6.41 6.73
N VAL A 355 17.74 -5.89 5.54
CA VAL A 355 17.54 -4.46 5.24
C VAL A 355 16.28 -4.29 4.38
N PRO A 356 15.65 -3.10 4.38
CA PRO A 356 14.55 -2.77 3.48
C PRO A 356 14.85 -3.09 2.02
N THR A 357 13.82 -3.50 1.26
CA THR A 357 13.94 -3.86 -0.16
C THR A 357 14.17 -2.66 -1.09
N GLY A 358 13.99 -1.45 -0.57
CA GLY A 358 14.22 -0.17 -1.23
C GLY A 358 14.15 0.98 -0.22
N LYS A 359 13.94 2.21 -0.70
CA LYS A 359 13.72 3.35 0.21
C LYS A 359 12.26 3.30 0.68
N LEU A 360 12.04 3.23 2.00
CA LEU A 360 10.70 3.29 2.57
C LEU A 360 9.95 4.55 2.13
N SER A 361 8.66 4.39 1.82
CA SER A 361 7.79 5.45 1.30
C SER A 361 7.18 6.35 2.39
N LEU A 362 7.22 5.91 3.65
CA LEU A 362 6.87 6.67 4.86
C LEU A 362 8.12 7.31 5.48
N GLY A 363 7.93 8.40 6.24
CA GLY A 363 8.98 8.92 7.12
C GLY A 363 9.20 8.02 8.34
N THR A 364 10.44 7.86 8.80
CA THR A 364 10.74 7.03 9.98
C THR A 364 10.04 7.48 11.27
N ALA A 365 9.66 8.75 11.37
CA ALA A 365 8.89 9.29 12.49
C ALA A 365 7.40 8.88 12.50
N ALA A 366 6.86 8.40 11.37
CA ALA A 366 5.50 7.90 11.25
C ALA A 366 5.40 6.37 11.39
N ILE A 367 6.54 5.67 11.46
CA ILE A 367 6.58 4.22 11.68
C ILE A 367 6.62 3.96 13.19
N THR A 368 5.52 3.43 13.73
CA THR A 368 5.37 3.15 15.17
C THR A 368 5.60 1.68 15.49
N GLY A 369 5.75 1.35 16.78
CA GLY A 369 5.74 -0.05 17.23
C GLY A 369 4.33 -0.67 17.13
N PRO A 370 4.19 -1.99 16.98
CA PRO A 370 2.92 -2.67 16.69
C PRO A 370 1.82 -2.38 17.70
N GLY A 371 2.15 -2.30 18.99
CA GLY A 371 1.18 -1.96 20.04
C GLY A 371 0.62 -0.54 19.93
N GLN A 372 1.43 0.40 19.44
CA GLN A 372 0.99 1.78 19.21
C GLN A 372 0.17 1.89 17.92
N ALA A 373 0.66 1.28 16.84
CA ALA A 373 -0.09 1.11 15.59
C ALA A 373 -1.50 0.53 15.81
N TYR A 374 -1.62 -0.51 16.64
CA TYR A 374 -2.91 -1.08 17.03
C TYR A 374 -3.88 -0.02 17.58
N ARG A 375 -3.43 0.76 18.58
CA ARG A 375 -4.24 1.79 19.21
C ARG A 375 -4.60 2.91 18.24
N ASP A 376 -3.64 3.38 17.45
CA ASP A 376 -3.83 4.48 16.52
C ASP A 376 -4.78 4.12 15.38
N VAL A 377 -4.66 2.92 14.81
CA VAL A 377 -5.59 2.42 13.81
C VAL A 377 -7.00 2.27 14.41
N LEU A 378 -7.12 1.69 15.60
CA LEU A 378 -8.42 1.56 16.29
C LEU A 378 -9.03 2.92 16.65
N ALA A 379 -8.24 3.96 16.90
CA ALA A 379 -8.73 5.31 17.21
C ALA A 379 -9.06 6.14 15.96
N PHE A 380 -8.20 6.13 14.95
CA PHE A 380 -8.19 7.14 13.88
C PHE A 380 -8.51 6.61 12.47
N ALA A 381 -8.42 5.30 12.19
CA ALA A 381 -8.67 4.81 10.83
C ALA A 381 -10.14 4.92 10.37
N GLY A 382 -10.37 4.93 9.05
CA GLY A 382 -11.66 5.03 8.40
C GLY A 382 -12.19 6.46 8.32
N ALA A 383 -13.43 6.60 7.84
CA ALA A 383 -14.11 7.88 7.66
C ALA A 383 -14.51 8.51 9.01
N THR A 384 -13.52 9.06 9.70
CA THR A 384 -13.61 9.70 11.02
C THR A 384 -14.28 11.07 11.01
N ARG A 385 -14.45 11.71 9.84
CA ARG A 385 -15.03 13.05 9.71
C ARG A 385 -16.42 13.01 9.04
N PRO A 386 -17.38 13.85 9.48
CA PRO A 386 -17.31 14.66 10.71
C PRO A 386 -17.34 13.80 11.98
N THR A 387 -17.80 12.54 11.88
CA THR A 387 -17.64 11.51 12.90
C THR A 387 -17.58 10.12 12.23
N ARG A 388 -17.08 9.10 12.95
CA ARG A 388 -17.25 7.70 12.54
C ARG A 388 -18.72 7.29 12.72
N ASP A 389 -19.29 6.64 11.72
CA ASP A 389 -20.68 6.15 11.80
C ASP A 389 -20.82 4.90 12.68
N ALA A 390 -22.00 4.25 12.67
CA ALA A 390 -22.26 3.08 13.50
C ALA A 390 -21.50 1.81 13.04
N VAL A 391 -21.18 1.68 11.75
CA VAL A 391 -20.48 0.52 11.18
C VAL A 391 -19.00 0.58 11.59
N ASP A 392 -18.34 1.71 11.33
CA ASP A 392 -16.90 1.86 11.59
C ASP A 392 -16.60 1.78 13.11
N ARG A 393 -17.48 2.34 13.94
CA ARG A 393 -17.39 2.19 15.41
C ARG A 393 -17.62 0.76 15.87
N ARG A 394 -18.57 0.02 15.27
CA ARG A 394 -18.78 -1.40 15.60
C ARG A 394 -17.54 -2.22 15.24
N VAL A 395 -17.01 -2.07 14.02
CA VAL A 395 -15.84 -2.83 13.54
C VAL A 395 -14.62 -2.58 14.44
N ALA A 396 -14.26 -1.33 14.73
CA ALA A 396 -13.15 -1.03 15.64
C ALA A 396 -13.36 -1.57 17.06
N ASN A 397 -14.59 -1.50 17.58
CA ASN A 397 -14.95 -2.03 18.90
C ASN A 397 -14.98 -3.57 18.93
N ASP A 398 -15.35 -4.24 17.85
CA ASP A 398 -15.32 -5.70 17.75
C ASP A 398 -13.88 -6.23 17.71
N VAL A 399 -12.95 -5.50 17.08
CA VAL A 399 -11.50 -5.77 17.18
C VAL A 399 -11.01 -5.55 18.62
N ALA A 400 -11.44 -4.48 19.29
CA ALA A 400 -11.09 -4.18 20.67
C ALA A 400 -11.70 -5.14 21.71
N THR A 401 -12.70 -5.94 21.32
CA THR A 401 -13.43 -6.85 22.23
C THR A 401 -13.44 -8.31 21.77
N CYS A 402 -12.63 -8.67 20.76
CA CYS A 402 -12.53 -10.03 20.20
C CYS A 402 -13.87 -10.62 19.71
N ARG A 403 -14.72 -9.77 19.08
CA ARG A 403 -16.06 -10.12 18.56
C ARG A 403 -16.15 -9.91 17.04
N GLY A 404 -17.36 -9.71 16.50
CA GLY A 404 -17.61 -9.66 15.06
C GLY A 404 -17.62 -11.04 14.39
N ALA A 405 -18.03 -11.08 13.13
CA ALA A 405 -18.08 -12.29 12.31
C ALA A 405 -17.90 -11.95 10.83
N ILE A 406 -17.54 -12.95 10.03
CA ILE A 406 -17.73 -12.90 8.57
C ILE A 406 -19.21 -13.08 8.28
N ILE A 407 -19.75 -12.24 7.38
CA ILE A 407 -21.19 -12.12 7.10
C ILE A 407 -21.50 -12.37 5.62
N ASP A 408 -22.77 -12.67 5.36
CA ASP A 408 -23.35 -12.91 4.04
C ASP A 408 -24.25 -11.75 3.58
N ASP A 409 -24.85 -10.98 4.51
CA ASP A 409 -25.68 -9.81 4.21
C ASP A 409 -25.51 -8.68 5.26
N PRO A 410 -25.47 -7.39 4.86
CA PRO A 410 -25.35 -6.25 5.78
C PRO A 410 -26.37 -6.20 6.92
N ALA A 411 -27.59 -6.72 6.72
CA ALA A 411 -28.64 -6.74 7.73
C ALA A 411 -28.26 -7.57 8.97
N GLN A 412 -27.37 -8.55 8.84
CA GLN A 412 -26.85 -9.34 9.97
C GLN A 412 -26.12 -8.47 11.01
N VAL A 413 -25.67 -7.27 10.62
CA VAL A 413 -24.94 -6.32 11.49
C VAL A 413 -25.59 -4.92 11.54
N GLY A 414 -26.86 -4.83 11.13
CA GLY A 414 -27.69 -3.61 11.21
C GLY A 414 -27.90 -2.84 9.90
N GLY A 415 -27.24 -3.22 8.81
CA GLY A 415 -27.39 -2.57 7.50
C GLY A 415 -26.81 -1.16 7.42
N TRP A 416 -27.08 -0.46 6.30
CA TRP A 416 -26.59 0.89 6.05
C TRP A 416 -27.08 1.90 7.11
N PRO A 417 -26.19 2.64 7.79
CA PRO A 417 -26.59 3.67 8.72
C PRO A 417 -27.21 4.87 7.99
N THR A 418 -28.21 5.50 8.60
CA THR A 418 -28.65 6.83 8.19
C THR A 418 -27.56 7.85 8.54
N LEU A 419 -26.93 8.43 7.52
CA LEU A 419 -26.04 9.58 7.70
C LEU A 419 -26.88 10.87 7.60
N ALA A 420 -26.84 11.68 8.64
CA ALA A 420 -27.56 12.94 8.75
C ALA A 420 -26.73 13.92 9.58
N GLY A 421 -26.85 15.21 9.28
CA GLY A 421 -26.09 16.27 9.92
C GLY A 421 -26.89 17.58 10.00
N PRO A 422 -26.28 18.66 10.54
CA PRO A 422 -26.83 20.00 10.44
C PRO A 422 -26.86 20.47 8.97
N GLN A 423 -27.37 21.68 8.75
CA GLN A 423 -27.15 22.39 7.48
C GLN A 423 -25.64 22.62 7.27
N PRO A 424 -25.15 22.67 6.02
CA PRO A 424 -23.78 23.07 5.75
C PRO A 424 -23.50 24.51 6.23
N PRO A 425 -22.25 24.86 6.57
CA PRO A 425 -21.85 26.23 6.88
C PRO A 425 -22.22 27.22 5.75
N ALA A 426 -22.33 28.50 6.12
CA ALA A 426 -22.37 29.58 5.14
C ALA A 426 -21.06 29.61 4.33
N ASP A 427 -21.20 29.89 3.05
CA ASP A 427 -20.22 29.77 1.96
C ASP A 427 -20.79 30.71 0.87
N HIS A 428 -20.60 32.01 1.06
CA HIS A 428 -21.39 33.05 0.39
C HIS A 428 -21.11 33.17 -1.11
N ASP A 429 -19.86 32.98 -1.52
CA ASP A 429 -19.43 33.02 -2.93
C ASP A 429 -19.25 31.62 -3.58
N ASN A 430 -19.50 30.56 -2.82
CA ASN A 430 -19.48 29.14 -3.25
C ASN A 430 -18.07 28.64 -3.63
N ASP A 431 -17.02 29.19 -3.01
CA ASP A 431 -15.65 28.77 -3.23
C ASP A 431 -15.26 27.47 -2.53
N GLY A 432 -16.12 26.98 -1.62
CA GLY A 432 -15.98 25.71 -0.92
C GLY A 432 -15.39 25.81 0.49
N MET A 433 -15.00 27.00 0.94
CA MET A 433 -14.64 27.29 2.33
C MET A 433 -15.89 27.63 3.15
N ALA A 434 -15.70 28.15 4.36
CA ALA A 434 -16.79 28.62 5.21
C ALA A 434 -16.55 30.06 5.64
N ASP A 435 -17.62 30.87 5.53
CA ASP A 435 -17.70 32.29 5.90
C ASP A 435 -16.91 32.65 7.17
N GLU A 436 -17.01 31.83 8.21
CA GLU A 436 -16.39 32.08 9.51
C GLU A 436 -14.90 31.67 9.56
N TRP A 437 -14.52 30.62 8.83
CA TRP A 437 -13.12 30.18 8.70
C TRP A 437 -12.31 31.20 7.89
N GLU A 438 -12.86 31.70 6.78
CA GLU A 438 -12.23 32.74 5.97
C GLU A 438 -11.95 34.03 6.75
N LYS A 439 -12.97 34.54 7.47
CA LYS A 439 -12.85 35.72 8.34
C LYS A 439 -11.77 35.52 9.41
N ALA A 440 -11.62 34.30 9.94
CA ALA A 440 -10.57 33.96 10.90
C ALA A 440 -9.15 33.93 10.28
N HIS A 441 -9.03 33.64 8.98
CA HIS A 441 -7.75 33.53 8.27
C HIS A 441 -7.36 34.78 7.44
N GLY A 442 -8.18 35.84 7.46
CA GLY A 442 -7.90 37.07 6.71
C GLY A 442 -8.16 36.93 5.20
N LEU A 443 -9.22 36.19 4.89
CA LEU A 443 -9.79 35.94 3.58
C LEU A 443 -11.16 36.64 3.45
N SER A 444 -11.76 36.62 2.25
CA SER A 444 -12.95 37.40 1.92
C SER A 444 -14.09 36.53 1.36
N PRO A 445 -15.20 36.32 2.10
CA PRO A 445 -16.41 35.58 1.66
C PRO A 445 -17.25 36.27 0.57
N ALA A 446 -16.58 36.88 -0.38
CA ALA A 446 -17.11 37.55 -1.56
C ALA A 446 -16.03 37.62 -2.67
N ASP A 447 -14.89 36.93 -2.52
CA ASP A 447 -13.81 36.81 -3.49
C ASP A 447 -13.43 35.33 -3.67
N PRO A 448 -14.19 34.57 -4.48
CA PRO A 448 -14.00 33.13 -4.66
C PRO A 448 -12.73 32.79 -5.46
N ALA A 449 -11.84 33.77 -5.72
CA ALA A 449 -10.49 33.50 -6.18
C ALA A 449 -9.54 33.16 -5.02
N ASP A 450 -9.84 33.61 -3.79
CA ASP A 450 -8.90 33.55 -2.67
C ASP A 450 -8.73 32.14 -2.07
N ARG A 451 -9.66 31.19 -2.31
CA ARG A 451 -9.42 29.73 -2.16
C ARG A 451 -8.10 29.21 -2.73
N ASN A 452 -7.59 29.86 -3.79
CA ASN A 452 -6.36 29.51 -4.51
C ASN A 452 -5.15 30.36 -4.09
N ARG A 453 -5.31 31.26 -3.11
CA ARG A 453 -4.22 32.02 -2.49
C ARG A 453 -3.28 31.06 -1.75
N GLY A 454 -2.00 31.07 -2.11
CA GLY A 454 -0.99 30.19 -1.53
C GLY A 454 -0.53 30.61 -0.13
N GLY A 455 -0.43 29.65 0.78
CA GLY A 455 0.27 29.75 2.05
C GLY A 455 1.79 29.68 1.90
N LYS A 456 2.52 29.88 3.01
CA LYS A 456 4.00 29.81 3.06
C LYS A 456 4.55 28.38 2.95
N ASP A 457 3.65 27.41 2.99
CA ASP A 457 3.81 25.95 3.01
C ASP A 457 3.44 25.28 1.68
N GLY A 458 3.07 26.07 0.66
CA GLY A 458 2.73 25.59 -0.68
C GLY A 458 1.31 25.05 -0.86
N PHE A 459 0.50 25.03 0.20
CA PHE A 459 -0.93 24.71 0.13
C PHE A 459 -1.76 25.96 -0.17
N THR A 460 -2.91 25.83 -0.85
CA THR A 460 -3.86 26.94 -0.97
C THR A 460 -4.75 27.08 0.27
N ALA A 461 -5.44 28.22 0.42
CA ALA A 461 -6.42 28.44 1.49
C ALA A 461 -7.45 27.28 1.60
N LEU A 462 -8.01 26.83 0.48
CA LEU A 462 -8.91 25.66 0.45
C LEU A 462 -8.25 24.38 0.97
N GLU A 463 -7.00 24.13 0.62
CA GLU A 463 -6.28 22.95 1.12
C GLU A 463 -6.02 23.02 2.63
N GLN A 464 -5.78 24.22 3.16
CA GLN A 464 -5.65 24.45 4.60
C GLN A 464 -7.00 24.22 5.32
N TYR A 465 -8.11 24.77 4.81
CA TYR A 465 -9.46 24.50 5.31
C TYR A 465 -9.82 23.00 5.28
N LEU A 466 -9.52 22.32 4.18
CA LEU A 466 -9.75 20.87 4.04
C LEU A 466 -8.85 20.04 4.98
N GLY A 467 -7.66 20.54 5.31
CA GLY A 467 -6.76 19.97 6.31
C GLY A 467 -7.26 20.15 7.75
N ASP A 468 -7.80 21.33 8.08
CA ASP A 468 -8.45 21.59 9.37
C ASP A 468 -9.66 20.68 9.58
N LEU A 469 -10.55 20.56 8.58
CA LEU A 469 -11.70 19.65 8.63
C LEU A 469 -11.29 18.16 8.72
N ALA A 470 -10.14 17.79 8.16
CA ALA A 470 -9.56 16.46 8.35
C ALA A 470 -8.94 16.29 9.76
N GLY A 471 -8.55 17.38 10.41
CA GLY A 471 -7.72 17.39 11.60
C GLY A 471 -6.28 16.98 11.31
N ASP A 472 -5.71 17.44 10.19
CA ASP A 472 -4.30 17.28 9.84
C ASP A 472 -3.37 18.13 10.71
N ASN A 473 -3.91 19.19 11.30
CA ASN A 473 -3.26 20.05 12.28
C ASN A 473 -3.42 19.56 13.74
N ASP A 474 -3.98 18.36 13.96
CA ASP A 474 -4.13 17.75 15.29
C ASP A 474 -2.78 17.16 15.79
N PRO A 475 -2.19 17.70 16.87
CA PRO A 475 -0.90 17.23 17.39
C PRO A 475 -1.00 15.94 18.21
N GLN A 476 -2.19 15.38 18.46
CA GLN A 476 -2.41 14.22 19.34
C GLN A 476 -2.91 12.97 18.61
N ARG A 477 -2.37 12.69 17.41
CA ARG A 477 -2.53 11.39 16.71
C ARG A 477 -1.70 10.26 17.37
N ALA A 478 -1.87 10.07 18.68
CA ALA A 478 -1.25 9.01 19.47
C ALA A 478 -2.23 8.52 20.56
N ALA A 479 -2.88 7.39 20.33
CA ALA A 479 -3.90 6.82 21.20
C ALA A 479 -3.30 5.97 22.33
N ALA A 480 -3.90 6.09 23.52
CA ALA A 480 -3.57 5.32 24.72
C ALA A 480 -4.52 4.13 24.92
N GLY A 481 -4.05 3.08 25.59
CA GLY A 481 -4.76 1.82 25.79
C GLY A 481 -3.82 0.65 26.02
N PRO A 482 -4.31 -0.60 26.03
CA PRO A 482 -3.47 -1.79 26.08
C PRO A 482 -2.70 -2.00 24.76
N ASP A 483 -1.70 -2.88 24.80
CA ASP A 483 -1.16 -3.55 23.60
C ASP A 483 -2.12 -4.68 23.16
N PRO A 484 -2.12 -5.09 21.88
CA PRO A 484 -2.97 -6.17 21.38
C PRO A 484 -2.55 -7.55 21.93
N ASP A 485 -3.53 -8.44 22.08
CA ASP A 485 -3.31 -9.89 22.16
C ASP A 485 -3.61 -10.51 20.78
N PRO A 486 -2.60 -10.94 20.00
CA PRO A 486 -2.81 -11.59 18.71
C PRO A 486 -3.65 -12.87 18.76
N THR A 487 -3.76 -13.52 19.92
CA THR A 487 -4.58 -14.73 20.10
C THR A 487 -6.04 -14.43 20.44
N CYS A 488 -6.36 -13.22 20.91
CA CYS A 488 -7.67 -12.85 21.45
C CYS A 488 -8.21 -13.85 22.50
N GLY A 489 -7.32 -14.46 23.29
CA GLY A 489 -7.62 -15.53 24.23
C GLY A 489 -8.06 -16.87 23.62
N PHE A 490 -8.07 -17.02 22.29
CA PHE A 490 -8.42 -18.29 21.64
C PHE A 490 -7.30 -19.33 21.83
N ALA A 491 -7.68 -20.57 22.13
CA ALA A 491 -6.74 -21.70 22.10
C ALA A 491 -6.38 -22.04 20.65
N VAL A 492 -5.09 -22.30 20.39
CA VAL A 492 -4.55 -22.55 19.05
C VAL A 492 -3.59 -23.74 19.07
N ALA A 493 -3.56 -24.50 17.97
CA ALA A 493 -2.54 -25.52 17.76
C ALA A 493 -1.15 -24.87 17.71
N GLN A 494 -0.23 -25.31 18.57
CA GLN A 494 1.15 -24.82 18.55
C GLN A 494 1.81 -25.15 17.20
N ALA A 495 2.45 -24.16 16.59
CA ALA A 495 3.33 -24.39 15.45
C ALA A 495 4.49 -25.31 15.86
N PRO A 496 5.00 -26.17 14.96
CA PRO A 496 6.21 -26.95 15.23
C PRO A 496 7.39 -26.05 15.62
N PRO A 497 8.25 -26.47 16.56
CA PRO A 497 9.41 -25.70 16.94
C PRO A 497 10.35 -25.49 15.74
N LEU A 498 10.92 -24.28 15.66
CA LEU A 498 11.78 -23.85 14.57
C LEU A 498 13.05 -24.72 14.47
N PRO A 499 13.54 -25.01 13.26
CA PRO A 499 14.85 -25.63 13.10
C PRO A 499 15.95 -24.67 13.58
N GLU A 500 16.88 -25.17 14.39
CA GLU A 500 18.12 -24.48 14.78
C GLU A 500 19.31 -25.28 14.23
N VAL A 501 20.26 -24.63 13.56
CA VAL A 501 21.56 -25.24 13.22
C VAL A 501 22.70 -24.31 13.61
N THR A 502 23.81 -24.90 14.06
CA THR A 502 25.08 -24.19 14.26
C THR A 502 26.22 -24.99 13.63
N ILE A 503 27.23 -24.32 13.06
CA ILE A 503 28.44 -24.92 12.51
C ILE A 503 29.69 -24.20 12.99
N ARG A 504 30.73 -24.97 13.31
CA ARG A 504 32.05 -24.46 13.71
C ARG A 504 33.18 -25.29 13.11
N ALA A 505 34.38 -24.73 13.17
CA ALA A 505 35.60 -25.34 12.68
C ALA A 505 36.57 -25.59 13.84
N GLU A 506 37.13 -26.79 13.90
CA GLU A 506 38.05 -27.27 14.92
C GLU A 506 39.32 -27.83 14.24
N PRO A 507 40.45 -27.12 14.21
CA PRO A 507 40.64 -25.72 14.60
C PRO A 507 39.94 -24.73 13.66
N ASP A 508 39.80 -23.47 14.10
CA ASP A 508 39.23 -22.36 13.31
C ASP A 508 40.14 -21.91 12.15
N SER A 509 41.38 -22.37 12.16
CA SER A 509 42.48 -21.91 11.33
C SER A 509 43.40 -23.06 10.93
N ALA A 510 43.92 -23.03 9.70
CA ALA A 510 44.74 -24.09 9.13
C ALA A 510 45.76 -23.56 8.12
N ALA A 511 46.95 -24.17 8.09
CA ALA A 511 47.88 -24.05 6.98
C ALA A 511 47.39 -24.84 5.76
N GLN A 512 48.02 -24.66 4.60
CA GLN A 512 47.56 -25.23 3.33
C GLN A 512 47.49 -26.76 3.37
N GLY A 513 46.28 -27.32 3.30
CA GLY A 513 46.06 -28.77 3.31
C GLY A 513 46.11 -29.43 4.70
N GLU A 514 46.24 -28.66 5.80
CA GLU A 514 45.97 -29.20 7.14
C GLU A 514 44.52 -29.67 7.25
N GLN A 515 44.27 -30.70 8.05
CA GLN A 515 42.91 -31.17 8.31
C GLN A 515 42.20 -30.25 9.30
N VAL A 516 41.06 -29.71 8.90
CA VAL A 516 40.10 -29.05 9.79
C VAL A 516 38.88 -29.95 9.95
N ARG A 517 38.36 -30.01 11.17
CA ARG A 517 37.10 -30.68 11.47
C ARG A 517 35.97 -29.65 11.46
N LEU A 518 35.05 -29.77 10.52
CA LEU A 518 33.75 -29.13 10.66
C LEU A 518 32.93 -29.93 11.68
N VAL A 519 32.24 -29.24 12.57
CA VAL A 519 31.30 -29.81 13.54
C VAL A 519 30.02 -28.97 13.50
N TRP A 520 28.88 -29.62 13.34
CA TRP A 520 27.57 -28.97 13.37
C TRP A 520 26.63 -29.67 14.33
N GLN A 521 25.74 -28.88 14.94
CA GLN A 521 24.67 -29.37 15.79
C GLN A 521 23.34 -28.77 15.34
N GLY A 522 22.36 -29.64 15.19
CA GLY A 522 21.00 -29.33 14.79
C GLY A 522 19.96 -29.65 15.85
N ARG A 523 18.85 -28.92 15.85
CA ARG A 523 17.64 -29.17 16.65
C ARG A 523 16.39 -28.91 15.83
N HIS A 524 15.36 -29.73 16.03
CA HIS A 524 14.08 -29.67 15.30
C HIS A 524 14.22 -29.80 13.76
N ILE A 525 15.34 -30.39 13.32
CA ILE A 525 15.69 -30.63 11.93
C ILE A 525 15.09 -31.96 11.45
N GLN A 526 14.83 -32.06 10.14
CA GLN A 526 14.49 -33.31 9.44
C GLN A 526 15.52 -33.68 8.35
N SER A 527 16.26 -32.71 7.80
CA SER A 527 17.41 -32.98 6.92
C SER A 527 18.43 -31.84 6.93
N CYS A 528 19.70 -32.15 6.68
CA CYS A 528 20.78 -31.16 6.51
C CYS A 528 21.53 -31.33 5.19
N LYS A 529 22.08 -30.23 4.69
CA LYS A 529 23.01 -30.17 3.56
C LYS A 529 24.20 -29.27 3.88
N LEU A 530 25.41 -29.78 3.68
CA LEU A 530 26.68 -29.05 3.84
C LEU A 530 27.34 -28.98 2.46
N GLU A 531 27.63 -27.76 1.97
CA GLU A 531 28.03 -27.54 0.56
C GLU A 531 27.07 -28.20 -0.45
N GLY A 532 25.76 -28.14 -0.16
CA GLY A 532 24.70 -28.75 -0.97
C GLY A 532 24.58 -30.29 -0.87
N LYS A 533 25.54 -30.98 -0.27
CA LYS A 533 25.55 -32.45 -0.10
C LYS A 533 24.80 -32.83 1.18
N ALA A 534 23.95 -33.85 1.10
CA ALA A 534 23.19 -34.33 2.26
C ALA A 534 24.12 -34.83 3.39
N VAL A 535 23.82 -34.42 4.63
CA VAL A 535 24.54 -34.81 5.85
C VAL A 535 23.54 -35.07 6.99
N PRO A 536 23.92 -35.82 8.05
CA PRO A 536 23.10 -35.99 9.25
C PRO A 536 22.74 -34.66 9.94
N GLU A 537 21.66 -34.64 10.71
CA GLU A 537 21.14 -33.46 11.42
C GLU A 537 22.16 -32.81 12.38
N SER A 538 23.00 -33.64 13.00
CA SER A 538 24.18 -33.23 13.78
C SER A 538 25.33 -34.15 13.41
N GLY A 539 26.56 -33.62 13.34
CA GLY A 539 27.68 -34.43 12.89
C GLY A 539 29.01 -33.70 12.76
N THR A 540 29.95 -34.36 12.07
CA THR A 540 31.30 -33.85 11.84
C THR A 540 31.85 -34.34 10.51
N MET A 541 32.63 -33.50 9.81
CA MET A 541 33.25 -33.81 8.52
C MET A 541 34.67 -33.24 8.46
N PRO A 542 35.69 -34.02 8.07
CA PRO A 542 37.02 -33.48 7.80
C PRO A 542 37.05 -32.72 6.47
N VAL A 543 37.74 -31.59 6.44
CA VAL A 543 38.01 -30.78 5.24
C VAL A 543 39.48 -30.37 5.19
N TYR A 544 40.00 -30.18 3.98
CA TYR A 544 41.42 -29.88 3.73
C TYR A 544 41.56 -28.60 2.90
N PRO A 545 41.31 -27.42 3.49
CA PRO A 545 41.30 -26.17 2.75
C PRO A 545 42.70 -25.75 2.30
N LEU A 546 42.81 -25.35 1.03
CA LEU A 546 44.06 -24.82 0.45
C LEU A 546 44.24 -23.31 0.67
N ARG A 547 43.18 -22.63 1.08
CA ARG A 547 43.09 -21.18 1.35
C ARG A 547 41.92 -20.92 2.30
N ALA A 548 41.77 -19.69 2.79
CA ALA A 548 40.60 -19.31 3.59
C ALA A 548 39.29 -19.66 2.84
N THR A 549 38.41 -20.41 3.51
CA THR A 549 37.23 -21.02 2.88
C THR A 549 36.03 -20.93 3.81
N THR A 550 34.92 -20.40 3.30
CA THR A 550 33.62 -20.43 3.97
C THR A 550 32.92 -21.74 3.68
N TYR A 551 32.33 -22.35 4.70
CA TYR A 551 31.44 -23.50 4.58
C TYR A 551 30.04 -23.13 5.07
N LEU A 552 29.02 -23.44 4.27
CA LEU A 552 27.61 -23.16 4.53
C LEU A 552 26.87 -24.47 4.82
N ILE A 553 26.18 -24.52 5.97
CA ILE A 553 25.19 -25.56 6.25
C ILE A 553 23.78 -24.99 6.09
N LEU A 554 22.90 -25.75 5.45
CA LEU A 554 21.49 -25.45 5.25
C LEU A 554 20.68 -26.68 5.67
N CYS A 555 19.72 -26.52 6.57
CA CYS A 555 18.94 -27.63 7.12
C CYS A 555 17.46 -27.28 7.23
N THR A 556 16.60 -28.25 6.91
CA THR A 556 15.15 -28.04 6.86
C THR A 556 14.45 -28.75 8.03
N GLY A 557 13.52 -28.06 8.69
CA GLY A 557 12.78 -28.54 9.86
C GLY A 557 11.54 -29.38 9.52
N ALA A 558 11.06 -30.16 10.49
CA ALA A 558 9.92 -31.07 10.31
C ALA A 558 8.56 -30.37 10.12
N GLY A 559 8.44 -29.10 10.55
CA GLY A 559 7.30 -28.22 10.22
C GLY A 559 7.46 -27.48 8.90
N GLY A 560 8.48 -27.83 8.11
CA GLY A 560 9.01 -27.01 7.02
C GLY A 560 10.01 -25.95 7.51
N GLY A 561 10.66 -25.33 6.54
CA GLY A 561 11.52 -24.16 6.74
C GLY A 561 12.99 -24.41 7.02
N ASP A 562 13.80 -23.42 6.68
CA ASP A 562 15.24 -23.55 6.53
C ASP A 562 16.02 -22.77 7.62
N ALA A 563 16.83 -23.50 8.40
CA ALA A 563 17.91 -22.96 9.22
C ALA A 563 19.22 -22.96 8.41
N MET A 564 20.04 -21.93 8.57
CA MET A 564 21.38 -21.88 7.97
C MET A 564 22.39 -21.29 8.94
N ASP A 565 23.63 -21.74 8.84
CA ASP A 565 24.79 -21.15 9.52
C ASP A 565 26.05 -21.35 8.66
N SER A 566 27.10 -20.56 8.89
CA SER A 566 28.32 -20.64 8.10
C SER A 566 29.58 -20.36 8.92
N VAL A 567 30.64 -21.13 8.66
CA VAL A 567 31.94 -20.94 9.31
C VAL A 567 33.03 -20.66 8.27
N VAL A 568 33.88 -19.68 8.56
CA VAL A 568 35.09 -19.38 7.77
C VAL A 568 36.28 -20.06 8.41
N VAL A 569 36.85 -21.05 7.75
CA VAL A 569 38.17 -21.58 8.11
C VAL A 569 39.22 -20.59 7.66
N ARG A 570 39.99 -20.05 8.60
CA ARG A 570 41.01 -19.03 8.34
C ARG A 570 42.32 -19.68 7.86
N TRP A 571 43.00 -19.04 6.91
CA TRP A 571 44.33 -19.50 6.50
C TRP A 571 45.39 -19.04 7.50
N ARG A 572 46.12 -19.99 8.09
CA ARG A 572 47.30 -19.74 8.90
C ARG A 572 48.50 -19.63 7.94
N GLY A 573 48.80 -18.41 7.52
CA GLY A 573 49.99 -18.13 6.73
C GLY A 573 51.27 -18.48 7.48
N LEU A 574 52.33 -18.82 6.73
CA LEU A 574 53.66 -19.00 7.30
C LEU A 574 54.09 -17.70 7.99
N ALA A 575 54.38 -17.79 9.30
CA ALA A 575 55.10 -16.73 9.97
C ALA A 575 56.51 -16.65 9.36
N VAL A 576 56.82 -15.55 8.69
CA VAL A 576 58.18 -15.28 8.21
C VAL A 576 59.04 -15.06 9.45
N SER A 577 59.92 -16.02 9.73
CA SER A 577 60.93 -15.88 10.77
C SER A 577 61.99 -14.88 10.30
N GLU A 578 61.94 -13.65 10.80
CA GLU A 578 63.07 -12.74 10.69
C GLU A 578 64.25 -13.30 11.51
N GLU A 579 65.28 -13.82 10.83
CA GLU A 579 66.56 -14.07 11.49
C GLU A 579 67.16 -12.73 11.95
N PRO A 580 67.63 -12.62 13.22
CA PRO A 580 68.29 -11.40 13.67
C PRO A 580 69.62 -11.21 12.91
N PRO A 581 69.89 -10.03 12.34
CA PRO A 581 71.05 -9.83 11.49
C PRO A 581 72.36 -9.95 12.29
N PRO A 582 73.43 -10.54 11.71
CA PRO A 582 74.69 -10.74 12.40
C PRO A 582 75.33 -9.40 12.80
N GLY A 583 75.68 -9.29 14.09
CA GLY A 583 76.01 -8.02 14.73
C GLY A 583 77.21 -7.29 14.14
N LYS A 584 77.01 -6.05 13.69
CA LYS A 584 78.09 -5.14 13.28
C LYS A 584 78.78 -4.52 14.49
N LYS A 585 80.11 -4.57 14.53
CA LYS A 585 80.94 -3.86 15.53
C LYS A 585 80.77 -2.35 15.37
N LYS A 586 80.87 -1.61 16.49
CA LYS A 586 80.90 -0.14 16.50
C LYS A 586 82.04 0.41 15.63
N GLN A 587 81.71 1.33 14.71
CA GLN A 587 82.61 2.38 14.23
C GLN A 587 81.83 3.71 14.13
N SER A 588 82.55 4.81 13.93
CA SER A 588 82.12 6.15 14.37
C SER A 588 81.27 6.96 13.37
N GLN A 589 80.53 7.92 13.94
CA GLN A 589 80.06 9.17 13.31
C GLN A 589 81.21 9.95 12.60
N PRO A 590 80.96 10.96 11.72
CA PRO A 590 79.81 11.90 11.81
C PRO A 590 79.17 12.45 10.50
N ASN A 591 78.12 13.25 10.69
CA ASN A 591 77.58 14.34 9.84
C ASN A 591 77.02 14.05 8.42
N GLY A 592 75.81 14.57 8.12
CA GLY A 592 75.35 14.72 6.72
C GLY A 592 73.86 15.05 6.49
N LEU A 593 73.53 16.35 6.41
CA LEU A 593 72.38 17.00 5.73
C LEU A 593 70.89 16.62 6.03
N LYS A 594 70.03 17.64 5.80
CA LYS A 594 68.55 17.57 5.74
C LYS A 594 68.06 17.68 4.29
N ALA A 595 67.01 16.95 3.95
CA ALA A 595 65.95 17.29 2.96
C ALA A 595 64.76 16.33 3.25
N LEU A 596 63.46 16.69 3.37
CA LEU A 596 62.56 17.47 2.51
C LEU A 596 62.52 16.90 1.08
N TYR A 597 61.40 16.35 0.59
CA TYR A 597 60.10 17.01 0.46
C TYR A 597 58.92 16.02 0.36
N GLN A 598 57.70 16.56 0.57
CA GLN A 598 56.37 16.11 0.09
C GLN A 598 56.00 14.62 0.20
#